data_AF-A0A2G2VI61-F1
#
_entry.id   AF-A0A2G2VI61-F1
#
_cell.length_a   1.000
_cell.length_b   1.000
_cell.length_c   1.000
_cell.angle_alpha   90.00
_cell.angle_beta   90.00
_cell.angle_gamma   90.00
#
_symmetry.space_group_name_H-M   'P 1'
#
loop_
_entity.id
_entity.type
_entity.pdbx_description
1 polymer ?
#
loop_
_entity_poly.entity_id
_entity_poly.type
_entity_poly.pdbx_seq_one_letter_code
_entity_poly.pdbx_strand_id
1 'polypeptide(L)'
;MKNEDRTWMYNRLYSNRAGLREEYKARVARFIAKAMTLDDFLTEGTIRCPCWNCKYCKLLSPEAVTLHLYKKGFMLNYTVWIAHGESSTANNFAFQNYVKSPIRENNVESSQYKEMVRDGFGTHSGAQNEPNDEAKHFYEKLKEASHPLYEGSVHSKLSVAIQLPSIKSNYSISQEGMNSTLDL
;
A
#
# COMPACT_ATOMS: atom_id res chain seq x y z
N MET A 1 -2.68 -27.47 2.67
CA MET A 1 -1.28 -27.07 2.99
C MET A 1 -1.17 -26.93 4.50
N LYS A 2 -0.14 -27.52 5.13
CA LYS A 2 0.10 -27.40 6.57
C LYS A 2 0.30 -25.91 6.89
N ASN A 3 -0.48 -25.37 7.81
CA ASN A 3 -0.32 -24.01 8.31
C ASN A 3 1.03 -23.98 9.05
N GLU A 4 2.11 -23.54 8.38
CA GLU A 4 3.42 -23.44 9.00
C GLU A 4 3.33 -22.49 10.20
N ASP A 5 3.74 -22.97 11.37
CA ASP A 5 3.76 -22.19 12.59
C ASP A 5 4.61 -20.91 12.40
N ARG A 6 3.95 -19.74 12.44
CA ARG A 6 4.56 -18.40 12.26
C ARG A 6 5.05 -17.77 13.56
N THR A 7 4.91 -18.46 14.70
CA THR A 7 5.41 -17.96 15.98
C THR A 7 6.90 -17.61 15.94
N TRP A 8 7.68 -18.30 15.09
CA TRP A 8 9.10 -18.01 14.88
C TRP A 8 9.38 -16.55 14.49
N MET A 9 8.46 -15.91 13.75
CA MET A 9 8.62 -14.51 13.30
C MET A 9 8.65 -13.53 14.47
N TYR A 10 8.02 -13.91 15.59
CA TYR A 10 7.93 -13.12 16.80
C TYR A 10 8.92 -13.60 17.89
N ASN A 11 9.45 -14.81 17.77
CA ASN A 11 10.52 -15.37 18.60
C ASN A 11 11.91 -14.92 18.14
N ARG A 12 12.10 -13.60 17.97
CA ARG A 12 13.31 -13.01 17.38
C ARG A 12 14.56 -13.15 18.27
N LEU A 13 14.41 -12.88 19.56
CA LEU A 13 15.51 -12.79 20.51
C LEU A 13 15.56 -14.02 21.43
N TYR A 14 16.73 -14.36 21.96
CA TYR A 14 16.85 -15.27 23.09
C TYR A 14 16.08 -14.73 24.31
N SER A 15 15.69 -15.60 25.23
CA SER A 15 14.96 -15.24 26.45
C SER A 15 15.72 -14.21 27.31
N ASN A 16 17.06 -14.28 27.29
CA ASN A 16 17.96 -13.32 27.94
C ASN A 16 18.21 -12.03 27.12
N ARG A 17 17.55 -11.87 25.97
CA ARG A 17 17.72 -10.76 25.00
C ARG A 17 19.16 -10.56 24.49
N ALA A 18 20.05 -11.53 24.68
CA ALA A 18 21.48 -11.41 24.36
C ALA A 18 21.82 -11.53 22.86
N GLY A 19 20.81 -11.66 21.98
CA GLY A 19 21.04 -11.77 20.54
C GLY A 19 19.86 -12.33 19.78
N LEU A 20 20.01 -12.37 18.45
CA LEU A 20 19.07 -13.02 17.54
C LEU A 20 19.21 -14.53 17.61
N ARG A 21 18.08 -15.24 17.66
CA ARG A 21 18.09 -16.70 17.59
C ARG A 21 18.61 -17.17 16.23
N GLU A 22 19.42 -18.21 16.21
CA GLU A 22 19.90 -18.80 14.94
C GLU A 22 18.74 -19.33 14.08
N GLU A 23 17.71 -19.91 14.71
CA GLU A 23 16.49 -20.32 14.01
C GLU A 23 15.81 -19.14 13.32
N TYR A 24 15.73 -17.97 13.98
CA TYR A 24 15.17 -16.76 13.39
C TYR A 24 15.97 -16.33 12.15
N LYS A 25 17.30 -16.29 12.24
CA LYS A 25 18.17 -15.92 11.12
C LYS A 25 17.99 -16.86 9.93
N ALA A 26 18.00 -18.17 10.18
CA ALA A 26 17.83 -19.19 9.15
C ALA A 26 16.47 -19.08 8.46
N ARG A 27 15.39 -18.86 9.23
CA ARG A 27 14.05 -18.70 8.66
C ARG A 27 13.87 -17.36 7.92
N VAL A 28 14.50 -16.28 8.37
CA VAL A 28 14.57 -15.01 7.59
C VAL A 28 15.30 -15.23 6.27
N ALA A 29 16.43 -15.95 6.26
CA ALA A 29 17.15 -16.24 5.02
C ALA A 29 16.29 -17.02 4.02
N ARG A 30 15.52 -18.02 4.50
CA ARG A 30 14.56 -18.76 3.66
C ARG A 30 13.43 -17.88 3.14
N PHE A 31 12.91 -16.97 3.97
CA PHE A 31 11.90 -16.00 3.58
C PHE A 31 12.40 -15.08 2.44
N ILE A 32 13.61 -14.54 2.58
CA ILE A 32 14.22 -13.68 1.56
C ILE A 32 14.49 -14.46 0.26
N ALA A 33 15.07 -15.66 0.37
CA ALA A 33 15.30 -16.52 -0.79
C ALA A 33 14.01 -16.82 -1.55
N LYS A 34 12.91 -17.08 -0.83
CA LYS A 34 11.59 -17.30 -1.44
C LYS A 34 11.08 -16.04 -2.13
N ALA A 35 11.20 -14.87 -1.49
CA ALA A 35 10.81 -13.59 -2.08
C ALA A 35 11.56 -13.29 -3.39
N MET A 36 12.84 -13.67 -3.47
CA MET A 36 13.67 -13.48 -4.67
C MET A 36 13.27 -14.38 -5.84
N THR A 37 12.46 -15.42 -5.62
CA THR A 37 11.94 -16.28 -6.70
C THR A 37 10.66 -15.75 -7.36
N LEU A 38 10.11 -14.64 -6.87
CA LEU A 38 8.83 -14.10 -7.35
C LEU A 38 9.04 -13.07 -8.44
N ASP A 39 8.07 -12.97 -9.36
CA ASP A 39 8.12 -12.07 -10.52
C ASP A 39 8.35 -10.60 -10.14
N ASP A 40 7.77 -10.13 -9.03
CA ASP A 40 8.00 -8.78 -8.49
C ASP A 40 9.49 -8.50 -8.23
N PHE A 41 10.23 -9.49 -7.71
CA PHE A 41 11.67 -9.34 -7.51
C PHE A 41 12.44 -9.50 -8.81
N LEU A 42 12.05 -10.43 -9.69
CA LEU A 42 12.73 -10.66 -10.96
C LEU A 42 12.62 -9.45 -11.91
N THR A 43 11.59 -8.62 -11.74
CA THR A 43 11.37 -7.40 -12.54
C THR A 43 12.05 -6.16 -11.95
N GLU A 44 11.96 -5.94 -10.63
CA GLU A 44 12.43 -4.70 -9.99
C GLU A 44 13.70 -4.87 -9.15
N GLY A 45 14.13 -6.10 -8.86
CA GLY A 45 15.29 -6.40 -8.01
C GLY A 45 15.10 -6.03 -6.54
N THR A 46 13.86 -5.75 -6.10
CA THR A 46 13.55 -5.27 -4.75
C THR A 46 12.44 -6.08 -4.10
N ILE A 47 12.41 -6.09 -2.76
CA ILE A 47 11.46 -6.83 -1.94
C ILE A 47 10.70 -5.83 -1.06
N ARG A 48 9.39 -6.02 -0.92
CA ARG A 48 8.59 -5.22 0.01
C ARG A 48 8.92 -5.58 1.45
N CYS A 49 9.33 -4.59 2.24
CA CYS A 49 9.81 -4.80 3.60
C CYS A 49 8.66 -4.97 4.61
N PRO A 50 8.49 -6.15 5.25
CA PRO A 50 7.40 -6.38 6.20
C PRO A 50 7.79 -6.01 7.65
N CYS A 51 8.84 -5.21 7.85
CA CYS A 51 9.25 -4.83 9.20
C CYS A 51 8.27 -3.82 9.83
N TRP A 52 8.25 -3.76 11.16
CA TRP A 52 7.34 -2.89 11.92
C TRP A 52 7.33 -1.41 11.48
N ASN A 53 8.47 -0.88 11.03
CA ASN A 53 8.56 0.53 10.57
C ASN A 53 8.17 0.72 9.11
N CYS A 54 8.45 -0.26 8.25
CA CYS A 54 8.19 -0.13 6.81
C CYS A 54 6.77 -0.51 6.45
N LYS A 55 6.15 -1.43 7.23
CA LYS A 55 4.76 -1.87 7.07
C LYS A 55 4.36 -2.14 5.62
N TYR A 56 5.25 -2.77 4.84
CA TYR A 56 5.02 -3.11 3.44
C TYR A 56 5.06 -1.95 2.42
N CYS A 57 5.31 -0.72 2.87
CA CYS A 57 5.34 0.47 2.00
C CYS A 57 6.68 0.72 1.31
N LYS A 58 7.76 0.05 1.73
CA LYS A 58 9.11 0.26 1.17
C LYS A 58 9.57 -0.96 0.39
N LEU A 59 9.94 -0.74 -0.86
CA LEU A 59 10.71 -1.66 -1.70
C LEU A 59 12.19 -1.45 -1.41
N LEU A 60 12.88 -2.51 -0.98
CA LEU A 60 14.27 -2.45 -0.54
C LEU A 60 15.05 -3.66 -1.08
N SER A 61 16.38 -3.56 -1.11
CA SER A 61 17.22 -4.71 -1.47
C SER A 61 17.08 -5.85 -0.45
N PRO A 62 17.35 -7.11 -0.84
CA PRO A 62 17.30 -8.26 0.07
C PRO A 62 18.14 -8.07 1.35
N GLU A 63 19.31 -7.44 1.24
CA GLU A 63 20.20 -7.15 2.36
C GLU A 63 19.58 -6.13 3.31
N ALA A 64 18.98 -5.08 2.76
CA ALA A 64 18.31 -4.04 3.54
C ALA A 64 17.06 -4.58 4.27
N VAL A 65 16.26 -5.43 3.61
CA VAL A 65 15.13 -6.11 4.27
C VAL A 65 15.62 -7.03 5.39
N THR A 66 16.68 -7.81 5.15
CA THR A 66 17.29 -8.69 6.16
C THR A 66 17.73 -7.90 7.40
N LEU A 67 18.46 -6.81 7.19
CA LEU A 67 18.91 -5.92 8.27
C LEU A 67 17.74 -5.34 9.07
N HIS A 68 16.68 -4.92 8.38
CA HIS A 68 15.47 -4.40 9.02
C HIS A 68 14.77 -5.47 9.86
N LEU A 69 14.65 -6.70 9.37
CA LEU A 69 14.07 -7.80 10.14
C LEU A 69 14.90 -8.14 11.37
N TYR A 70 16.23 -8.12 11.25
CA TYR A 70 17.14 -8.37 12.37
C TYR A 70 17.02 -7.29 13.46
N LYS A 71 16.95 -6.01 13.08
CA LYS A 71 16.87 -4.89 14.04
C LYS A 71 15.47 -4.69 14.62
N LYS A 72 14.45 -4.75 13.75
CA LYS A 72 13.09 -4.28 14.05
C LYS A 72 12.06 -5.40 14.14
N GLY A 73 12.35 -6.58 13.57
CA GLY A 73 11.40 -7.68 13.49
C GLY A 73 10.29 -7.42 12.47
N PHE A 74 9.38 -8.40 12.37
CA PHE A 74 8.19 -8.31 11.52
C PHE A 74 7.12 -7.41 12.14
N MET A 75 6.24 -6.86 11.31
CA MET A 75 5.03 -6.20 11.79
C MET A 75 4.11 -7.20 12.52
N LEU A 76 3.36 -6.73 13.53
CA LEU A 76 2.38 -7.56 14.24
C LEU A 76 1.30 -8.06 13.29
N ASN A 77 0.80 -9.27 13.56
CA ASN A 77 -0.26 -9.95 12.80
C ASN A 77 0.09 -10.20 11.32
N TYR A 78 1.38 -10.20 10.96
CA TYR A 78 1.84 -10.65 9.65
C TYR A 78 1.82 -12.18 9.59
N THR A 79 0.64 -12.75 9.37
CA THR A 79 0.40 -14.21 9.42
C THR A 79 0.36 -14.88 8.05
N VAL A 80 0.13 -14.12 6.98
CA VAL A 80 0.07 -14.65 5.61
C VAL A 80 1.01 -13.86 4.72
N TRP A 81 1.91 -14.56 4.03
CA TRP A 81 2.85 -13.95 3.10
C TRP A 81 2.21 -13.76 1.71
N ILE A 82 1.08 -13.06 1.63
CA ILE A 82 0.35 -12.88 0.37
C ILE A 82 1.23 -12.19 -0.68
N ALA A 83 1.95 -11.19 -0.20
CA ALA A 83 3.10 -10.53 -0.80
C ALA A 83 4.20 -11.43 -1.37
N HIS A 84 4.42 -12.57 -0.72
CA HIS A 84 5.55 -13.44 -0.97
C HIS A 84 5.08 -14.84 -1.41
N GLY A 85 3.91 -14.90 -2.08
CA GLY A 85 3.42 -16.09 -2.78
C GLY A 85 2.47 -17.00 -2.00
N GLU A 86 2.00 -16.62 -0.81
CA GLU A 86 1.02 -17.40 -0.05
C GLU A 86 -0.42 -16.91 -0.29
N SER A 87 -1.20 -17.67 -1.07
CA SER A 87 -2.62 -17.39 -1.25
C SER A 87 -3.42 -17.84 -0.01
N SER A 88 -4.16 -16.94 0.62
CA SER A 88 -5.32 -17.33 1.43
C SER A 88 -6.60 -16.90 0.72
N THR A 89 -7.51 -17.85 0.53
CA THR A 89 -8.79 -17.67 -0.18
C THR A 89 -9.71 -16.63 0.47
N ALA A 90 -9.47 -16.27 1.74
CA ALA A 90 -10.28 -15.32 2.50
C ALA A 90 -9.67 -13.90 2.64
N ASN A 91 -8.33 -13.73 2.61
CA ASN A 91 -7.70 -12.41 2.84
C ASN A 91 -7.30 -11.68 1.55
N ASN A 92 -7.59 -12.24 0.38
CA ASN A 92 -7.23 -11.63 -0.89
C ASN A 92 -7.91 -10.25 -1.08
N PHE A 93 -9.11 -10.03 -0.54
CA PHE A 93 -9.81 -8.74 -0.61
C PHE A 93 -9.20 -7.66 0.31
N ALA A 94 -8.92 -7.99 1.57
CA ALA A 94 -8.30 -7.05 2.51
C ALA A 94 -6.85 -6.72 2.13
N PHE A 95 -6.11 -7.71 1.60
CA PHE A 95 -4.74 -7.53 1.15
C PHE A 95 -4.66 -6.81 -0.20
N GLN A 96 -5.56 -7.06 -1.15
CA GLN A 96 -5.60 -6.24 -2.36
C GLN A 96 -5.91 -4.77 -2.07
N ASN A 97 -6.73 -4.47 -1.05
CA ASN A 97 -6.93 -3.08 -0.62
C ASN A 97 -5.70 -2.48 0.10
N TYR A 98 -4.90 -3.30 0.77
CA TYR A 98 -3.64 -2.87 1.40
C TYR A 98 -2.45 -2.79 0.42
N VAL A 99 -2.48 -3.57 -0.68
CA VAL A 99 -1.39 -3.74 -1.68
C VAL A 99 -1.66 -3.02 -2.99
N LYS A 100 -2.91 -2.63 -3.29
CA LYS A 100 -3.24 -1.65 -4.35
C LYS A 100 -2.80 -0.21 -4.03
N SER A 101 -1.88 -0.03 -3.08
CA SER A 101 -0.89 1.04 -3.19
C SER A 101 0.39 0.52 -3.83
N PRO A 102 0.49 0.54 -5.17
CA PRO A 102 1.73 0.93 -5.81
C PRO A 102 1.83 2.45 -5.66
N ILE A 103 2.65 2.92 -4.72
CA ILE A 103 3.34 4.19 -4.94
C ILE A 103 4.57 3.76 -5.77
N ARG A 104 4.56 3.55 -7.09
CA ARG A 104 4.18 4.44 -8.18
C ARG A 104 3.56 5.75 -7.73
N GLU A 105 4.45 6.65 -7.35
CA GLU A 105 4.32 8.05 -7.74
C GLU A 105 3.67 8.09 -9.14
N ASN A 106 2.59 8.86 -9.23
CA ASN A 106 1.71 9.06 -10.40
C ASN A 106 0.54 8.07 -10.49
N ASN A 107 -0.64 8.54 -10.05
CA ASN A 107 -2.02 8.04 -10.28
C ASN A 107 -2.83 7.48 -9.09
N VAL A 108 -2.39 7.65 -7.83
CA VAL A 108 -3.12 7.14 -6.64
C VAL A 108 -4.40 7.91 -6.32
N GLU A 109 -4.60 9.09 -6.89
CA GLU A 109 -5.81 9.86 -6.60
C GLU A 109 -7.08 9.14 -7.02
N SER A 110 -7.04 8.30 -8.07
CA SER A 110 -8.27 7.81 -8.71
C SER A 110 -9.11 6.83 -7.90
N SER A 111 -8.49 6.09 -6.99
CA SER A 111 -9.12 4.94 -6.33
C SER A 111 -9.81 5.27 -5.00
N GLN A 112 -9.30 6.25 -4.25
CA GLN A 112 -9.80 6.54 -2.90
C GLN A 112 -11.16 7.23 -2.92
N TYR A 113 -11.41 8.13 -3.88
CA TYR A 113 -12.71 8.77 -4.03
C TYR A 113 -13.78 7.82 -4.56
N LYS A 114 -13.42 6.88 -5.44
CA LYS A 114 -14.36 5.85 -5.95
C LYS A 114 -14.88 4.97 -4.82
N GLU A 115 -14.08 4.76 -3.78
CA GLU A 115 -14.46 3.96 -2.62
C GLU A 115 -15.40 4.73 -1.67
N MET A 116 -15.18 6.03 -1.43
CA MET A 116 -16.13 6.85 -0.65
C MET A 116 -17.49 7.03 -1.35
N VAL A 117 -17.51 7.19 -2.69
CA VAL A 117 -18.78 7.25 -3.44
C VAL A 117 -19.53 5.93 -3.33
N ARG A 118 -18.83 4.79 -3.40
CA ARG A 118 -19.44 3.46 -3.28
C ARG A 118 -19.99 3.16 -1.87
N ASP A 119 -19.41 3.75 -0.83
CA ASP A 119 -19.86 3.59 0.56
C ASP A 119 -21.09 4.47 0.87
N GLY A 120 -21.19 5.65 0.25
CA GLY A 120 -22.37 6.53 0.36
C GLY A 120 -23.60 6.04 -0.43
N PHE A 121 -23.37 5.33 -1.54
CA PHE A 121 -24.41 4.70 -2.36
C PHE A 121 -24.31 3.18 -2.22
N GLY A 122 -24.85 2.65 -1.12
CA GLY A 122 -24.78 1.23 -0.79
C GLY A 122 -25.06 0.30 -1.97
N THR A 123 -24.37 -0.83 -2.03
CA THR A 123 -24.57 -1.84 -3.08
C THR A 123 -25.96 -2.46 -2.97
N HIS A 124 -26.92 -1.90 -3.71
CA HIS A 124 -28.21 -2.51 -3.93
C HIS A 124 -28.01 -3.65 -4.94
N SER A 125 -28.04 -4.89 -4.45
CA SER A 125 -28.21 -6.06 -5.29
C SER A 125 -29.63 -6.04 -5.87
N GLY A 126 -29.81 -5.50 -7.07
CA GLY A 126 -31.06 -5.60 -7.83
C GLY A 126 -31.36 -4.36 -8.67
N ALA A 127 -31.52 -4.58 -9.98
CA ALA A 127 -31.80 -3.62 -11.06
C ALA A 127 -30.59 -2.81 -11.55
N GLN A 128 -30.09 -3.18 -12.74
CA GLN A 128 -29.34 -2.25 -13.59
C GLN A 128 -30.30 -1.15 -14.04
N ASN A 129 -30.47 -0.12 -13.22
CA ASN A 129 -31.01 1.14 -13.69
C ASN A 129 -29.87 1.91 -14.35
N GLU A 130 -30.09 2.29 -15.60
CA GLU A 130 -29.23 3.25 -16.28
C GLU A 130 -29.05 4.49 -15.38
N PRO A 131 -27.82 5.03 -15.22
CA PRO A 131 -27.59 6.18 -14.35
C PRO A 131 -28.54 7.33 -14.74
N ASN A 132 -29.23 7.89 -13.75
CA ASN A 132 -30.07 9.06 -13.96
C ASN A 132 -29.23 10.26 -14.46
N ASP A 133 -29.89 11.30 -14.95
CA ASP A 133 -29.21 12.43 -15.58
C ASP A 133 -28.26 13.15 -14.60
N GLU A 134 -28.59 13.21 -13.31
CA GLU A 134 -27.71 13.73 -12.27
C GLU A 134 -26.41 12.90 -12.13
N ALA A 135 -26.52 11.56 -12.14
CA ALA A 135 -25.36 10.68 -12.08
C ALA A 135 -24.51 10.80 -13.34
N LYS A 136 -25.13 10.88 -14.53
CA LYS A 136 -24.42 11.09 -15.80
C LYS A 136 -23.61 12.40 -15.77
N HIS A 137 -24.24 13.49 -15.37
CA HIS A 137 -23.58 14.80 -15.24
C HIS A 137 -22.46 14.80 -14.17
N PHE A 138 -22.64 14.08 -13.06
CA PHE A 138 -21.58 13.91 -12.07
C PHE A 138 -20.37 13.16 -12.65
N TYR A 139 -20.60 12.03 -13.34
CA TYR A 139 -19.52 11.26 -13.97
C TYR A 139 -18.80 12.05 -15.06
N GLU A 140 -19.51 12.91 -15.79
CA GLU A 140 -18.90 13.80 -16.79
C GLU A 140 -17.95 14.80 -16.14
N LYS A 141 -18.38 15.51 -15.08
CA LYS A 141 -17.52 16.41 -14.32
C LYS A 141 -16.31 15.70 -13.71
N LEU A 142 -16.53 14.49 -13.20
CA LEU A 142 -15.45 13.67 -12.64
C LEU A 142 -14.43 13.29 -13.73
N LYS A 143 -14.91 12.93 -14.92
CA LYS A 143 -14.06 12.62 -16.07
C LYS A 143 -13.27 13.86 -16.49
N GLU A 144 -13.90 15.02 -16.58
CA GLU A 144 -13.24 16.28 -16.92
C GLU A 144 -12.10 16.59 -15.93
N ALA A 145 -12.38 16.54 -14.63
CA ALA A 145 -11.40 16.84 -13.59
C ALA A 145 -10.29 15.77 -13.44
N SER A 146 -10.48 14.58 -14.05
CA SER A 146 -9.48 13.50 -14.10
C SER A 146 -8.46 13.67 -15.22
N HIS A 147 -8.64 14.60 -16.17
CA HIS A 147 -7.64 14.85 -17.22
C HIS A 147 -6.37 15.48 -16.64
N PRO A 148 -5.20 15.22 -17.26
CA PRO A 148 -3.95 15.90 -16.92
C PRO A 148 -4.12 17.43 -16.89
N LEU A 149 -3.42 18.10 -15.97
CA LEU A 149 -3.44 19.57 -15.87
C LEU A 149 -3.02 20.26 -17.17
N TYR A 150 -2.10 19.64 -17.90
CA TYR A 150 -1.62 20.01 -19.22
C TYR A 150 -1.06 18.77 -19.93
N GLU A 151 -0.81 18.85 -21.23
CA GLU A 151 -0.30 17.74 -22.03
C GLU A 151 1.04 17.20 -21.47
N GLY A 152 1.10 15.89 -21.19
CA GLY A 152 2.26 15.25 -20.55
C GLY A 152 2.34 15.36 -19.03
N SER A 153 1.39 16.05 -18.36
CA SER A 153 1.33 16.07 -16.90
C SER A 153 0.95 14.71 -16.31
N VAL A 154 1.64 14.30 -15.25
CA VAL A 154 1.31 13.10 -14.48
C VAL A 154 0.19 13.33 -13.45
N HIS A 155 -0.15 14.60 -13.18
CA HIS A 155 -1.19 15.00 -12.23
C HIS A 155 -2.39 15.63 -12.95
N SER A 156 -3.59 15.32 -12.47
CA SER A 156 -4.86 15.95 -12.87
C SER A 156 -5.32 17.03 -11.90
N LYS A 157 -6.45 17.70 -12.15
CA LYS A 157 -7.03 18.64 -11.18
C LYS A 157 -7.44 17.91 -9.90
N LEU A 158 -8.08 16.76 -10.04
CA LEU A 158 -8.37 15.86 -8.91
C LEU A 158 -7.08 15.39 -8.24
N SER A 159 -6.08 15.05 -9.08
CA SER A 159 -4.63 14.86 -8.87
C SER A 159 -3.94 15.66 -7.77
N VAL A 160 -4.38 16.91 -7.68
CA VAL A 160 -3.73 17.92 -6.86
C VAL A 160 -4.61 18.22 -5.66
N ALA A 161 -5.93 18.26 -5.86
CA ALA A 161 -6.90 18.54 -4.81
C ALA A 161 -6.87 17.53 -3.65
N ILE A 162 -6.55 16.24 -3.89
CA ILE A 162 -6.48 15.25 -2.80
C ILE A 162 -5.05 15.19 -2.20
N GLN A 163 -4.00 15.49 -2.96
CA GLN A 163 -2.62 15.54 -2.45
C GLN A 163 -2.31 16.77 -1.59
N LEU A 164 -2.86 17.93 -1.93
CA LEU A 164 -2.62 19.21 -1.25
C LEU A 164 -2.81 19.15 0.28
N PRO A 165 -3.92 18.58 0.83
CA PRO A 165 -4.09 18.43 2.27
C PRO A 165 -3.01 17.56 2.94
N SER A 166 -2.54 16.51 2.25
CA SER A 166 -1.49 15.64 2.74
C SER A 166 -0.15 16.37 2.81
N ILE A 167 0.16 17.17 1.79
CA ILE A 167 1.36 18.03 1.75
C ILE A 167 1.31 19.05 2.89
N LYS A 168 0.18 19.72 3.08
CA LYS A 168 -0.03 20.65 4.19
C LYS A 168 0.29 20.01 5.53
N SER A 169 -0.24 18.82 5.78
CA SER A 169 -0.05 18.09 7.04
C SER A 169 1.39 17.65 7.24
N ASN A 170 2.00 17.02 6.23
CA ASN A 170 3.35 16.45 6.30
C ASN A 170 4.43 17.52 6.52
N TYR A 171 4.22 18.73 5.99
CA TYR A 171 5.18 19.82 6.06
C TYR A 171 4.75 20.96 6.98
N SER A 172 3.66 20.77 7.74
CA SER A 172 3.12 21.78 8.67
C SER A 172 2.92 23.16 8.02
N ILE A 173 2.44 23.18 6.77
CA ILE A 173 2.18 24.42 6.03
C ILE A 173 1.01 25.15 6.71
N SER A 174 1.18 26.44 6.98
CA SER A 174 0.12 27.27 7.57
C SER A 174 -1.09 27.37 6.63
N GLN A 175 -2.27 27.65 7.18
CA GLN A 175 -3.46 27.87 6.34
C GLN A 175 -3.26 29.02 5.37
N GLU A 176 -2.62 30.10 5.82
CA GLU A 176 -2.27 31.25 4.98
C GLU A 176 -1.33 30.85 3.84
N GLY A 177 -0.28 30.08 4.12
CA GLY A 177 0.64 29.60 3.07
C GLY A 177 -0.03 28.69 2.04
N MET A 178 -0.98 27.85 2.47
CA MET A 178 -1.78 27.04 1.56
C MET A 178 -2.72 27.89 0.70
N ASN A 179 -3.39 28.88 1.28
CA ASN A 179 -4.28 29.77 0.53
C ASN A 179 -3.50 30.54 -0.54
N SER A 180 -2.34 31.11 -0.19
CA SER A 180 -1.48 31.77 -1.17
C SER A 180 -0.99 30.85 -2.28
N THR A 181 -0.89 29.54 -2.03
CA THR A 181 -0.52 28.56 -3.06
C THR A 181 -1.69 28.24 -4.00
N LEU A 182 -2.92 28.27 -3.49
CA LEU A 182 -4.15 28.02 -4.27
C LEU A 182 -4.58 29.23 -5.11
N ASP A 183 -4.15 30.43 -4.71
CA ASP A 183 -4.46 31.70 -5.37
C ASP A 183 -3.48 32.04 -6.53
N LEU A 184 -2.48 31.20 -6.79
CA LEU A 184 -1.52 31.29 -7.90
C LEU A 184 -2.05 30.64 -9.19
#